data_AF-A0A2D8RWJ4-F1
#
_entry.id   AF-A0A2D8RWJ4-F1
#
_cell.length_a   1.000
_cell.length_b   1.000
_cell.length_c   1.000
_cell.angle_alpha   90.00
_cell.angle_beta   90.00
_cell.angle_gamma   90.00
#
_symmetry.space_group_name_H-M   'P 1'
#
loop_
_entity.id
_entity.type
_entity.pdbx_description
1 polymer ?
#
loop_
_entity_poly.entity_id
_entity_poly.type
_entity_poly.pdbx_seq_one_letter_code
_entity_poly.pdbx_strand_id
1 'polypeptide(L)'
;MAAVTGKTAAKAEKPEAGSAPGGLKGLAAAEEAGKKAKGLPPVHLWNPEFCGDLDMRIARDGTWYYLGTPIGRERLVRLFSTVLRHDEDGKYYLVTPVEKVGITVEDAPFLAVAMKVEGQGREQVLTFTTNVGDETVAGPDHPMRFEINAETGEPAPYVHVRARLDALINRAVFYDLVELGVEEEHEGEQWFGIWSGGVFFPFQRADEVAR
;
A
#
# COMPACT_ATOMS: atom_id res chain seq x y z
N MET A 1 21.08 52.43 38.74
CA MET A 1 22.06 51.52 38.13
C MET A 1 21.41 50.16 37.99
N ALA A 2 21.42 49.61 36.78
CA ALA A 2 20.53 48.55 36.31
C ALA A 2 20.93 47.15 36.82
N ALA A 3 19.90 46.33 37.09
CA ALA A 3 20.04 44.90 37.38
C ALA A 3 20.26 44.10 36.08
N VAL A 4 21.28 43.25 36.09
CA VAL A 4 21.59 42.27 35.04
C VAL A 4 20.79 41.00 35.32
N THR A 5 19.84 40.66 34.46
CA THR A 5 19.21 39.34 34.39
C THR A 5 19.83 38.55 33.23
N GLY A 6 20.61 37.52 33.56
CA GLY A 6 21.14 36.56 32.61
C GLY A 6 20.03 35.60 32.17
N LYS A 7 19.65 35.65 30.90
CA LYS A 7 18.75 34.70 30.25
C LYS A 7 19.59 33.70 29.47
N THR A 8 19.79 32.51 30.02
CA THR A 8 20.36 31.37 29.30
C THR A 8 19.35 30.91 28.26
N ALA A 9 19.65 31.18 26.99
CA ALA A 9 18.92 30.63 25.86
C ALA A 9 19.28 29.15 25.72
N ALA A 10 18.29 28.28 25.88
CA ALA A 10 18.38 26.90 25.44
C ALA A 10 18.58 26.90 23.92
N LYS A 11 19.71 26.36 23.49
CA LYS A 11 20.07 26.21 22.08
C LYS A 11 19.18 25.10 21.52
N ALA A 12 18.16 25.48 20.75
CA ALA A 12 17.36 24.53 19.97
C ALA A 12 18.30 23.84 18.97
N GLU A 13 18.45 22.53 19.12
CA GLU A 13 19.10 21.67 18.13
C GLU A 13 18.25 21.68 16.86
N LYS A 14 18.91 21.98 15.74
CA LYS A 14 18.32 22.08 14.41
C LYS A 14 18.21 20.66 13.86
N PRO A 15 17.03 20.18 13.42
CA PRO A 15 16.96 18.87 12.77
C PRO A 15 17.77 18.92 11.47
N GLU A 16 18.69 17.96 11.30
CA GLU A 16 19.44 17.79 10.07
C GLU A 16 18.47 17.45 8.93
N ALA A 17 18.65 18.13 7.80
CA ALA A 17 17.79 18.05 6.63
C ALA A 17 17.87 16.65 6.00
N GLY A 18 16.81 15.87 6.11
CA GLY A 18 16.63 14.59 5.43
C GLY A 18 16.63 14.77 3.91
N SER A 19 17.14 13.76 3.19
CA SER A 19 17.23 13.81 1.72
C SER A 19 16.35 12.71 1.09
N ALA A 20 15.31 13.11 0.36
CA ALA A 20 14.92 12.62 -0.97
C ALA A 20 13.72 13.41 -1.53
N PRO A 21 13.76 13.95 -2.76
CA PRO A 21 13.44 13.06 -3.86
C PRO A 21 14.60 13.04 -4.86
N GLY A 22 15.41 11.98 -4.75
CA GLY A 22 16.63 11.74 -5.54
C GLY A 22 17.82 11.24 -4.73
N GLY A 23 17.77 11.34 -3.39
CA GLY A 23 18.89 11.06 -2.50
C GLY A 23 18.78 9.78 -1.64
N LEU A 24 17.79 8.92 -1.88
CA LEU A 24 17.75 7.60 -1.23
C LEU A 24 18.98 6.80 -1.67
N LYS A 25 19.86 6.47 -0.72
CA LYS A 25 21.13 5.82 -0.98
C LYS A 25 20.87 4.41 -1.47
N GLY A 26 21.64 4.00 -2.49
CA GLY A 26 21.53 2.65 -3.05
C GLY A 26 20.29 2.43 -3.93
N LEU A 27 19.48 3.44 -4.23
CA LEU A 27 18.32 3.29 -5.10
C LEU A 27 18.68 2.81 -6.52
N ALA A 28 19.78 3.32 -7.09
CA ALA A 28 20.29 2.82 -8.37
C ALA A 28 20.72 1.34 -8.29
N ALA A 29 21.34 0.93 -7.18
CA ALA A 29 21.71 -0.48 -6.97
C ALA A 29 20.47 -1.37 -6.81
N ALA A 30 19.41 -0.86 -6.17
CA ALA A 30 18.14 -1.56 -6.07
C ALA A 30 17.47 -1.73 -7.44
N GLU A 31 17.46 -0.67 -8.26
CA GLU A 31 16.94 -0.74 -9.63
C GLU A 31 17.68 -1.80 -10.47
N GLU A 32 19.01 -1.82 -10.39
CA GLU A 32 19.84 -2.83 -11.08
C GLU A 32 19.59 -4.25 -10.55
N ALA A 33 19.36 -4.42 -9.24
CA ALA A 33 18.98 -5.71 -8.67
C ALA A 33 17.62 -6.19 -9.20
N GLY A 34 16.64 -5.30 -9.34
CA GLY A 34 15.35 -5.62 -9.96
C GLY A 34 15.50 -6.05 -11.43
N LYS A 35 16.30 -5.32 -12.23
CA LYS A 35 16.61 -5.69 -13.62
C LYS A 35 17.23 -7.09 -13.72
N LYS A 36 18.17 -7.43 -12.84
CA LYS A 36 18.80 -8.76 -12.78
C LYS A 36 17.81 -9.86 -12.38
N ALA A 37 16.91 -9.57 -11.45
CA ALA A 37 15.83 -10.47 -11.04
C ALA A 37 14.70 -10.59 -12.08
N LYS A 38 14.76 -9.83 -13.19
CA LYS A 38 13.69 -9.70 -14.19
C LYS A 38 12.35 -9.27 -13.54
N GLY A 39 12.39 -8.43 -12.53
CA GLY A 39 11.22 -8.04 -11.76
C GLY A 39 11.54 -7.04 -10.66
N LEU A 40 10.90 -7.22 -9.50
CA LEU A 40 11.11 -6.35 -8.34
C LEU A 40 12.44 -6.65 -7.63
N PRO A 41 13.08 -5.63 -7.03
CA PRO A 41 14.25 -5.86 -6.18
C PRO A 41 13.89 -6.75 -4.98
N PRO A 42 14.80 -7.66 -4.54
CA PRO A 42 14.52 -8.60 -3.47
C PRO A 42 14.68 -7.95 -2.08
N VAL A 43 13.83 -6.96 -1.77
CA VAL A 43 13.91 -6.16 -0.53
C VAL A 43 13.87 -6.97 0.76
N HIS A 44 13.33 -8.18 0.73
CA HIS A 44 13.28 -9.11 1.87
C HIS A 44 14.66 -9.70 2.21
N LEU A 45 15.62 -9.68 1.28
CA LEU A 45 16.99 -10.16 1.51
C LEU A 45 17.90 -9.09 2.12
N TRP A 46 17.45 -7.84 2.16
CA TRP A 46 18.28 -6.71 2.62
C TRP A 46 17.95 -6.35 4.06
N ASN A 47 18.95 -6.33 4.92
CA ASN A 47 18.80 -5.94 6.32
C ASN A 47 19.82 -4.85 6.70
N PRO A 48 19.82 -3.68 6.02
CA PRO A 48 20.71 -2.58 6.37
C PRO A 48 20.29 -1.94 7.70
N GLU A 49 21.16 -1.10 8.24
CA GLU A 49 20.85 -0.31 9.42
C GLU A 49 19.66 0.63 9.18
N PHE A 50 18.84 0.82 10.21
CA PHE A 50 17.75 1.78 10.19
C PHE A 50 18.32 3.20 10.28
N CYS A 51 18.05 4.01 9.26
CA CYS A 51 18.58 5.37 9.14
C CYS A 51 17.62 6.46 9.62
N GLY A 52 16.51 6.09 10.29
CA GLY A 52 15.48 7.00 10.76
C GLY A 52 14.25 7.07 9.86
N ASP A 53 13.29 7.89 10.27
CA ASP A 53 12.06 8.14 9.52
C ASP A 53 12.27 9.29 8.52
N LEU A 54 11.77 9.08 7.30
CA LEU A 54 11.71 10.12 6.29
C LEU A 54 10.32 10.76 6.34
N ASP A 55 10.24 12.09 6.17
CA ASP A 55 8.95 12.79 5.99
C ASP A 55 8.40 12.50 4.58
N MET A 56 8.00 11.25 4.41
CA MET A 56 7.40 10.68 3.23
C MET A 56 6.12 9.96 3.65
N ARG A 57 5.05 10.27 2.94
CA ARG A 57 3.72 9.75 3.25
C ARG A 57 3.04 9.26 1.99
N ILE A 58 2.50 8.05 2.03
CA ILE A 58 1.54 7.56 1.05
C ILE A 58 0.15 7.86 1.61
N ALA A 59 -0.54 8.78 0.97
CA ALA A 59 -1.91 9.13 1.33
C ALA A 59 -2.87 8.01 0.92
N ARG A 60 -4.07 7.98 1.51
CA ARG A 60 -5.11 6.99 1.19
C ARG A 60 -5.51 6.96 -0.29
N ASP A 61 -5.42 8.10 -0.99
CA ASP A 61 -5.68 8.20 -2.43
C ASP A 61 -4.52 7.70 -3.31
N GLY A 62 -3.46 7.17 -2.70
CA GLY A 62 -2.25 6.71 -3.38
C GLY A 62 -1.26 7.82 -3.72
N THR A 63 -1.53 9.08 -3.36
CA THR A 63 -0.60 10.19 -3.59
C THR A 63 0.60 10.10 -2.66
N TRP A 64 1.80 10.16 -3.22
CA TRP A 64 3.04 10.24 -2.44
C TRP A 64 3.37 11.68 -2.12
N TYR A 65 3.66 11.96 -0.85
CA TYR A 65 4.12 13.26 -0.37
C TYR A 65 5.54 13.14 0.16
N TYR A 66 6.34 14.18 -0.05
CA TYR A 66 7.64 14.37 0.59
C TYR A 66 7.74 15.79 1.14
N LEU A 67 8.09 15.95 2.42
CA LEU A 67 8.09 17.24 3.12
C LEU A 67 6.79 18.01 2.89
N GLY A 68 5.65 17.32 2.99
CA GLY A 68 4.32 17.86 2.75
C GLY A 68 3.98 18.21 1.28
N THR A 69 4.90 18.03 0.33
CA THR A 69 4.69 18.35 -1.09
C THR A 69 4.38 17.09 -1.91
N PRO A 70 3.32 17.06 -2.72
CA PRO A 70 2.99 15.88 -3.54
C PRO A 70 4.04 15.64 -4.63
N ILE A 71 4.37 14.36 -4.87
CA ILE A 71 5.29 13.91 -5.90
C ILE A 71 4.48 13.56 -7.17
N GLY A 72 4.37 14.52 -8.10
CA GLY A 72 3.68 14.30 -9.37
C GLY A 72 4.46 13.51 -10.43
N ARG A 73 5.64 12.97 -10.10
CA ARG A 73 6.50 12.23 -11.04
C ARG A 73 6.24 10.73 -10.93
N GLU A 74 5.35 10.20 -11.76
CA GLU A 74 4.96 8.78 -11.76
C GLU A 74 6.14 7.82 -11.79
N ARG A 75 7.14 8.07 -12.65
CA ARG A 75 8.34 7.21 -12.72
C ARG A 75 9.12 7.16 -11.40
N LEU A 76 9.13 8.26 -10.64
CA LEU A 76 9.80 8.33 -9.34
C LEU A 76 8.99 7.60 -8.27
N VAL A 77 7.67 7.78 -8.26
CA VAL A 77 6.75 7.04 -7.37
C VAL A 77 6.87 5.53 -7.61
N ARG A 78 6.86 5.10 -8.88
CA ARG A 78 7.07 3.71 -9.26
C ARG A 78 8.44 3.19 -8.82
N LEU A 79 9.49 4.00 -8.92
CA LEU A 79 10.81 3.57 -8.45
C LEU A 79 10.81 3.33 -6.93
N PHE A 80 10.23 4.23 -6.14
CA PHE A 80 10.14 4.04 -4.69
C PHE A 80 9.22 2.88 -4.29
N SER A 81 8.12 2.63 -5.02
CA SER A 81 7.23 1.50 -4.73
C SER A 81 7.91 0.14 -4.89
N THR A 82 8.95 0.04 -5.72
CA THR A 82 9.70 -1.21 -5.91
C THR A 82 10.59 -1.56 -4.72
N VAL A 83 10.97 -0.57 -3.91
CA VAL A 83 11.80 -0.75 -2.71
C VAL A 83 10.98 -0.71 -1.43
N LEU A 84 9.66 -0.70 -1.53
CA LEU A 84 8.75 -0.68 -0.39
C LEU A 84 8.71 -2.05 0.30
N ARG A 85 8.73 -2.04 1.63
CA ARG A 85 8.62 -3.23 2.47
C ARG A 85 7.76 -2.95 3.69
N HIS A 86 6.91 -3.90 4.06
CA HIS A 86 6.13 -3.89 5.29
C HIS A 86 6.69 -4.98 6.19
N ASP A 87 7.26 -4.58 7.34
CA ASP A 87 7.91 -5.51 8.28
C ASP A 87 6.92 -5.99 9.34
N GLU A 88 7.33 -6.97 10.14
CA GLU A 88 6.47 -7.61 11.15
C GLU A 88 6.10 -6.69 12.33
N ASP A 89 6.77 -5.55 12.44
CA ASP A 89 6.48 -4.49 13.41
C ASP A 89 5.27 -3.62 13.01
N GLY A 90 4.64 -3.92 11.86
CA GLY A 90 3.49 -3.19 11.35
C GLY A 90 3.84 -1.87 10.65
N LYS A 91 5.14 -1.62 10.39
CA LYS A 91 5.61 -0.37 9.77
C LYS A 91 6.08 -0.57 8.34
N TYR A 92 6.00 0.52 7.58
CA TYR A 92 6.43 0.58 6.18
C TYR A 92 7.80 1.25 6.05
N TYR A 93 8.60 0.71 5.15
CA TYR A 93 9.97 1.14 4.92
C TYR A 93 10.29 1.21 3.44
N LEU A 94 11.15 2.16 3.05
CA LEU A 94 11.93 2.00 1.84
C LEU A 94 13.26 1.32 2.16
N VAL A 95 13.57 0.25 1.43
CA VAL A 95 14.73 -0.60 1.70
C VAL A 95 15.58 -0.76 0.45
N THR A 96 16.84 -0.35 0.56
CA THR A 96 17.88 -0.60 -0.43
C THR A 96 18.98 -1.49 0.18
N PRO A 97 20.01 -1.92 -0.58
CA PRO A 97 21.09 -2.71 0.00
C PRO A 97 21.86 -2.04 1.16
N VAL A 98 21.78 -0.72 1.30
CA VAL A 98 22.61 0.05 2.23
C VAL A 98 21.81 0.96 3.17
N GLU A 99 20.49 1.05 3.00
CA GLU A 99 19.67 2.02 3.73
C GLU A 99 18.25 1.45 3.94
N LYS A 100 17.74 1.59 5.16
CA LYS A 100 16.34 1.35 5.52
C LYS A 100 15.79 2.60 6.21
N VAL A 101 14.76 3.20 5.62
CA VAL A 101 14.10 4.41 6.17
C VAL A 101 12.61 4.17 6.35
N GLY A 102 12.06 4.66 7.46
CA GLY A 102 10.63 4.55 7.77
C GLY A 102 9.81 5.58 6.99
N ILE A 103 8.58 5.20 6.62
CA ILE A 103 7.63 6.08 5.96
C ILE A 103 6.24 5.91 6.58
N THR A 104 5.37 6.89 6.34
CA THR A 104 3.98 6.82 6.75
C THR A 104 3.11 6.29 5.60
N VAL A 105 2.22 5.35 5.89
CA VAL A 105 1.16 4.90 4.98
C VAL A 105 -0.15 5.09 5.73
N GLU A 106 -1.08 5.87 5.16
CA GLU A 106 -2.34 6.18 5.84
C GLU A 106 -3.30 5.00 5.90
N ASP A 107 -3.26 4.15 4.87
CA ASP A 107 -4.19 3.03 4.72
C ASP A 107 -3.46 1.85 4.05
N ALA A 108 -3.44 1.82 2.71
CA ALA A 108 -2.69 0.85 1.92
C ALA A 108 -1.59 1.55 1.09
N PRO A 109 -0.47 0.85 0.81
CA PRO A 109 0.62 1.42 0.02
C PRO A 109 0.29 1.60 -1.46
N PHE A 110 -0.72 0.88 -1.97
CA PHE A 110 -1.16 0.94 -3.35
C PHE A 110 -2.66 1.20 -3.43
N LEU A 111 -3.09 1.74 -4.58
CA LEU A 111 -4.49 1.89 -4.93
C LEU A 111 -4.76 1.05 -6.19
N ALA A 112 -5.71 0.11 -6.15
CA ALA A 112 -6.17 -0.59 -7.35
C ALA A 112 -7.11 0.33 -8.14
N VAL A 113 -6.70 0.67 -9.36
CA VAL A 113 -7.33 1.69 -10.21
C VAL A 113 -8.02 1.13 -11.43
N ALA A 114 -7.78 -0.13 -11.76
CA ALA A 114 -8.48 -0.85 -12.80
C ALA A 114 -8.65 -2.33 -12.42
N MET A 115 -9.67 -2.96 -12.98
CA MET A 115 -9.94 -4.39 -12.87
C MET A 115 -10.28 -4.95 -14.24
N LYS A 116 -9.74 -6.13 -14.55
CA LYS A 116 -10.08 -6.93 -15.72
C LYS A 116 -10.74 -8.21 -15.24
N VAL A 117 -11.83 -8.60 -15.91
CA VAL A 117 -12.56 -9.84 -15.66
C VAL A 117 -12.34 -10.79 -16.84
N GLU A 118 -11.97 -12.03 -16.55
CA GLU A 118 -11.91 -13.12 -17.52
C GLU A 118 -12.75 -14.29 -17.01
N GLY A 119 -13.45 -15.00 -17.89
CA GLY A 119 -14.39 -16.04 -17.46
C GLY A 119 -15.70 -15.47 -16.90
N GLN A 120 -16.50 -16.32 -16.24
CA GLN A 120 -17.83 -15.98 -15.72
C GLN A 120 -18.18 -16.82 -14.49
N GLY A 121 -19.03 -16.28 -13.61
CA GLY A 121 -19.53 -16.99 -12.44
C GLY A 121 -18.42 -17.41 -11.48
N ARG A 122 -18.45 -18.66 -11.01
CA ARG A 122 -17.46 -19.20 -10.06
C ARG A 122 -16.06 -19.36 -10.64
N GLU A 123 -15.96 -19.47 -11.96
CA GLU A 123 -14.70 -19.65 -12.69
C GLU A 123 -14.10 -18.31 -13.17
N GLN A 124 -14.71 -17.17 -12.80
CA GLN A 124 -14.17 -15.88 -13.18
C GLN A 124 -12.81 -15.62 -12.52
N VAL A 125 -11.99 -14.79 -13.17
CA VAL A 125 -10.67 -14.39 -12.70
C VAL A 125 -10.58 -12.88 -12.78
N LEU A 126 -10.31 -12.25 -11.64
CA LEU A 126 -10.19 -10.81 -11.49
C LEU A 126 -8.71 -10.43 -11.41
N THR A 127 -8.26 -9.61 -12.36
CA THR A 127 -6.92 -9.03 -12.36
C THR A 127 -7.01 -7.54 -12.08
N PHE A 128 -6.36 -7.08 -11.02
CA PHE A 128 -6.32 -5.68 -10.62
C PHE A 128 -5.01 -5.02 -11.06
N THR A 129 -5.09 -3.79 -11.54
CA THR A 129 -3.93 -2.94 -11.82
C THR A 129 -3.85 -1.82 -10.79
N THR A 130 -2.69 -1.63 -10.19
CA THR A 130 -2.42 -0.59 -9.20
C THR A 130 -2.04 0.75 -9.83
N ASN A 131 -2.12 1.84 -9.07
CA ASN A 131 -1.69 3.19 -9.46
C ASN A 131 -0.20 3.30 -9.84
N VAL A 132 0.62 2.32 -9.45
CA VAL A 132 2.05 2.22 -9.83
C VAL A 132 2.30 1.28 -11.02
N GLY A 133 1.24 0.67 -11.54
CA GLY A 133 1.27 -0.22 -12.71
C GLY A 133 1.67 -1.66 -12.41
N ASP A 134 1.63 -2.09 -11.15
CA ASP A 134 1.70 -3.51 -10.79
C ASP A 134 0.35 -4.18 -11.04
N GLU A 135 0.36 -5.43 -11.51
CA GLU A 135 -0.84 -6.26 -11.69
C GLU A 135 -0.87 -7.38 -10.65
N THR A 136 -2.05 -7.69 -10.12
CA THR A 136 -2.29 -8.82 -9.21
C THR A 136 -3.57 -9.55 -9.59
N VAL A 137 -3.54 -10.88 -9.57
CA VAL A 137 -4.69 -11.74 -9.88
C VAL A 137 -5.30 -12.19 -8.57
N ALA A 138 -6.51 -11.75 -8.24
CA ALA A 138 -7.17 -12.15 -7.00
C ALA A 138 -7.44 -13.67 -6.98
N GLY A 139 -7.02 -14.33 -5.91
CA GLY A 139 -7.06 -15.78 -5.79
C GLY A 139 -6.42 -16.27 -4.49
N PRO A 140 -6.12 -17.57 -4.36
CA PRO A 140 -5.51 -18.14 -3.14
C PRO A 140 -4.21 -17.46 -2.70
N ASP A 141 -3.35 -17.10 -3.67
CA ASP A 141 -2.04 -16.48 -3.41
C ASP A 141 -2.13 -14.95 -3.20
N HIS A 142 -3.24 -14.36 -3.65
CA HIS A 142 -3.49 -12.92 -3.61
C HIS A 142 -4.93 -12.70 -3.14
N PRO A 143 -5.21 -12.95 -1.84
CA PRO A 143 -6.56 -12.88 -1.34
C PRO A 143 -7.10 -11.46 -1.37
N MET A 144 -8.41 -11.36 -1.54
CA MET A 144 -9.14 -10.14 -1.27
C MET A 144 -9.65 -10.11 0.16
N ARG A 145 -9.82 -8.91 0.70
CA ARG A 145 -10.31 -8.69 2.05
C ARG A 145 -11.20 -7.47 2.07
N PHE A 146 -12.32 -7.56 2.78
CA PHE A 146 -13.24 -6.45 2.93
C PHE A 146 -13.26 -6.01 4.40
N GLU A 147 -13.00 -4.74 4.64
CA GLU A 147 -13.23 -4.10 5.93
C GLU A 147 -14.41 -3.17 5.85
N ILE A 148 -15.07 -2.96 6.98
CA ILE A 148 -16.02 -1.87 7.16
C ILE A 148 -15.36 -0.85 8.07
N ASN A 149 -15.27 0.41 7.63
CA ASN A 149 -14.82 1.48 8.49
C ASN A 149 -15.82 1.67 9.63
N ALA A 150 -15.37 1.49 10.88
CA ALA A 150 -16.25 1.52 12.04
C ALA A 150 -16.89 2.90 12.31
N GLU A 151 -16.26 4.00 11.85
CA GLU A 151 -16.77 5.36 12.04
C GLU A 151 -17.75 5.77 10.95
N THR A 152 -17.45 5.44 9.70
CA THR A 152 -18.26 5.87 8.54
C THR A 152 -19.26 4.83 8.07
N GLY A 153 -19.05 3.56 8.42
CA GLY A 153 -19.78 2.41 7.88
C GLY A 153 -19.44 2.11 6.42
N GLU A 154 -18.50 2.84 5.80
CA GLU A 154 -18.14 2.61 4.40
C GLU A 154 -17.23 1.38 4.26
N PRO A 155 -17.46 0.52 3.25
CA PRO A 155 -16.57 -0.58 2.95
C PRO A 155 -15.24 -0.11 2.36
N ALA A 156 -14.15 -0.75 2.81
CA ALA A 156 -12.80 -0.61 2.30
C ALA A 156 -12.31 -2.00 1.83
N PRO A 157 -12.40 -2.28 0.52
CA PRO A 157 -11.91 -3.54 -0.04
C PRO A 157 -10.42 -3.44 -0.34
N TYR A 158 -9.70 -4.53 -0.12
CA TYR A 158 -8.28 -4.65 -0.42
C TYR A 158 -8.00 -5.92 -1.23
N VAL A 159 -6.96 -5.88 -2.03
CA VAL A 159 -6.39 -7.05 -2.71
C VAL A 159 -4.90 -7.14 -2.41
N HIS A 160 -4.44 -8.33 -2.04
CA HIS A 160 -3.02 -8.57 -1.82
C HIS A 160 -2.23 -8.43 -3.13
N VAL A 161 -1.16 -7.64 -3.10
CA VAL A 161 -0.29 -7.43 -4.28
C VAL A 161 0.95 -8.30 -4.18
N ARG A 162 1.70 -8.18 -3.08
CA ARG A 162 2.93 -8.96 -2.85
C ARG A 162 3.37 -8.87 -1.40
N ALA A 163 4.01 -9.94 -0.92
CA ALA A 163 4.57 -10.00 0.43
C ALA A 163 3.56 -9.62 1.52
N ARG A 164 3.67 -8.41 2.08
CA ARG A 164 2.73 -7.85 3.08
C ARG A 164 2.15 -6.51 2.60
N LEU A 165 2.11 -6.30 1.29
CA LEU A 165 1.67 -5.07 0.66
C LEU A 165 0.36 -5.33 -0.08
N ASP A 166 -0.68 -4.64 0.38
CA ASP A 166 -2.02 -4.69 -0.19
C ASP A 166 -2.27 -3.44 -1.04
N ALA A 167 -3.27 -3.52 -1.92
CA ALA A 167 -3.85 -2.37 -2.59
C ALA A 167 -5.27 -2.14 -2.07
N LEU A 168 -5.57 -0.91 -1.68
CA LEU A 168 -6.96 -0.46 -1.47
C LEU A 168 -7.65 -0.41 -2.84
N ILE A 169 -8.81 -1.03 -2.97
CA ILE A 169 -9.62 -0.96 -4.18
C ILE A 169 -10.35 0.39 -4.20
N ASN A 170 -10.11 1.20 -5.24
CA ASN A 170 -10.71 2.53 -5.31
C ASN A 170 -12.24 2.42 -5.51
N ARG A 171 -12.97 3.52 -5.27
CA ARG A 171 -14.43 3.52 -5.32
C ARG A 171 -14.99 3.09 -6.69
N ALA A 172 -14.36 3.52 -7.78
CA ALA A 172 -14.84 3.19 -9.13
C ALA A 172 -14.74 1.68 -9.39
N VAL A 173 -13.57 1.10 -9.14
CA VAL A 173 -13.33 -0.34 -9.27
C VAL A 173 -14.19 -1.14 -8.29
N PHE A 174 -14.43 -0.62 -7.09
CA PHE A 174 -15.29 -1.27 -6.12
C PHE A 174 -16.74 -1.36 -6.60
N TYR A 175 -17.28 -0.33 -7.26
CA TYR A 175 -18.62 -0.42 -7.83
C TYR A 175 -18.71 -1.51 -8.90
N ASP A 176 -17.74 -1.56 -9.82
CA ASP A 176 -17.66 -2.61 -10.84
C ASP A 176 -17.51 -4.01 -10.20
N LEU A 177 -16.76 -4.11 -9.09
CA LEU A 177 -16.57 -5.34 -8.34
C LEU A 177 -17.87 -5.84 -7.70
N VAL A 178 -18.68 -4.94 -7.14
CA VAL A 178 -19.98 -5.29 -6.52
C VAL A 178 -20.96 -5.83 -7.55
N GLU A 179 -20.91 -5.36 -8.80
CA GLU A 179 -21.77 -5.90 -9.88
C GLU A 179 -21.48 -7.38 -10.20
N LEU A 180 -20.30 -7.88 -9.84
CA LEU A 180 -19.90 -9.28 -10.02
C LEU A 180 -20.26 -10.17 -8.81
N GLY A 181 -20.74 -9.57 -7.73
CA GLY A 181 -21.01 -10.26 -6.49
C GLY A 181 -22.20 -11.21 -6.59
N VAL A 182 -22.13 -12.31 -5.86
CA VAL A 182 -23.16 -13.34 -5.78
C VAL A 182 -23.40 -13.74 -4.32
N GLU A 183 -24.58 -14.31 -4.06
CA GLU A 183 -24.85 -14.96 -2.78
C GLU A 183 -24.38 -16.42 -2.81
N GLU A 184 -23.62 -16.82 -1.80
CA GLU A 184 -23.16 -18.19 -1.60
C GLU A 184 -23.23 -18.59 -0.12
N GLU A 185 -23.42 -19.89 0.11
CA GLU A 185 -23.30 -20.43 1.46
C GLU A 185 -21.83 -20.46 1.86
N HIS A 186 -21.48 -19.75 2.92
CA HIS A 186 -20.15 -19.67 3.48
C HIS A 186 -20.23 -19.77 5.01
N GLU A 187 -19.48 -20.71 5.59
CA GLU A 187 -19.51 -21.02 7.03
C GLU A 187 -20.92 -21.32 7.59
N GLY A 188 -21.81 -21.89 6.76
CA GLY A 188 -23.17 -22.25 7.15
C GLY A 188 -24.17 -21.09 7.14
N GLU A 189 -23.76 -19.91 6.67
CA GLU A 189 -24.60 -18.73 6.50
C GLU A 189 -24.58 -18.24 5.05
N GLN A 190 -25.57 -17.45 4.63
CA GLN A 190 -25.57 -16.85 3.29
C GLN A 190 -24.76 -15.56 3.29
N TRP A 191 -23.78 -15.48 2.40
CA TRP A 191 -22.89 -14.34 2.24
C TRP A 191 -22.98 -13.80 0.83
N PHE A 192 -23.02 -12.47 0.71
CA PHE A 192 -22.68 -11.79 -0.52
C PHE A 192 -21.17 -11.68 -0.62
N GLY A 193 -20.61 -12.07 -1.75
CA GLY A 193 -19.17 -12.06 -1.98
C GLY A 193 -18.82 -12.22 -3.44
N ILE A 194 -17.52 -12.29 -3.71
CA ILE A 194 -16.99 -12.28 -5.07
C ILE A 194 -16.21 -13.56 -5.32
N TRP A 195 -16.44 -14.20 -6.46
CA TRP A 195 -15.57 -15.29 -6.93
C TRP A 195 -14.38 -14.73 -7.72
N SER A 196 -13.20 -15.26 -7.46
CA SER A 196 -12.06 -15.11 -8.36
C SER A 196 -11.08 -16.26 -8.21
N GLY A 197 -10.59 -16.82 -9.32
CA GLY A 197 -9.56 -17.85 -9.31
C GLY A 197 -9.97 -19.10 -8.53
N GLY A 198 -11.26 -19.47 -8.58
CA GLY A 198 -11.82 -20.62 -7.87
C GLY A 198 -11.96 -20.43 -6.35
N VAL A 199 -11.82 -19.20 -5.83
CA VAL A 199 -12.02 -18.86 -4.42
C VAL A 199 -13.17 -17.86 -4.28
N PHE A 200 -14.01 -18.07 -3.27
CA PHE A 200 -15.04 -17.13 -2.86
C PHE A 200 -14.50 -16.21 -1.77
N PHE A 201 -14.57 -14.91 -2.00
CA PHE A 201 -14.19 -13.86 -1.05
C PHE A 201 -15.47 -13.28 -0.42
N PRO A 202 -15.83 -13.66 0.82
CA PRO A 202 -17.02 -13.14 1.48
C PRO A 202 -16.84 -11.66 1.78
N PHE A 203 -17.86 -10.85 1.45
CA PHE A 203 -17.88 -9.41 1.75
C PHE A 203 -18.77 -9.12 2.95
N GLN A 204 -20.07 -9.46 2.85
CA GLN A 204 -21.04 -9.18 3.91
C GLN A 204 -22.11 -10.27 3.93
N ARG A 205 -22.73 -10.50 5.09
CA ARG A 205 -23.86 -11.42 5.18
C ARG A 205 -25.02 -10.94 4.29
N ALA A 206 -25.67 -11.86 3.59
CA ALA A 206 -26.72 -11.53 2.63
C ALA A 206 -27.91 -10.80 3.26
N ASP A 207 -28.22 -11.07 4.54
CA ASP A 207 -29.30 -10.40 5.28
C ASP A 207 -29.00 -8.95 5.67
N GLU A 208 -27.74 -8.52 5.59
CA GLU A 208 -27.30 -7.15 5.85
C GLU A 208 -27.19 -6.30 4.57
N VAL A 209 -26.98 -6.94 3.41
CA VAL A 209 -26.88 -6.25 2.10
C VAL A 209 -28.25 -5.75 1.61
N ALA A 210 -29.34 -6.41 2.01
CA ALA A 210 -30.71 -6.09 1.60
C ALA A 210 -31.37 -4.93 2.37
N ARG A 211 -30.63 -4.19 3.21
CA ARG A 211 -31.13 -3.08 4.04
C ARG A 211 -30.55 -1.74 3.59
#